data_AF-A0A9W9QFK7-F1
#
_entry.id   AF-A0A9W9QFK7-F1
#
_cell.length_a   1.000
_cell.length_b   1.000
_cell.length_c   1.000
_cell.angle_alpha   90.00
_cell.angle_beta   90.00
_cell.angle_gamma   90.00
#
_symmetry.space_group_name_H-M   'P 1'
#
loop_
_entity.id
_entity.type
_entity.pdbx_description
1 polymer ?
#
loop_
_entity_poly.entity_id
_entity_poly.type
_entity_poly.pdbx_seq_one_letter_code
_entity_poly.pdbx_strand_id
1 'polypeptide(L)'
;MINLIFRMSDLQTPDQSGNSSDVEEPDTLSSIEYDLVELEQETIQLSSINTPEEVEHSGQISQLYRLAGLIYLERVLKDAPTKGRLARWTADAFHIVKQLDICERPFPIFFVACEARTDEERQVILAILETTQQRSIGNGSCLLQQMIESMWVQQDLASDSEEMDYVDALNATISSSELLPTLA
;
A
#
# COMPACT_ATOMS: atom_id res chain seq x y z
N MET A 1 5.66 -12.58 -17.43
CA MET A 1 5.72 -12.07 -16.04
C MET A 1 5.93 -13.25 -15.09
N ILE A 2 7.15 -13.80 -15.00
CA ILE A 2 7.42 -15.09 -14.31
C ILE A 2 8.56 -15.00 -13.28
N ASN A 3 9.12 -13.80 -13.04
CA ASN A 3 10.45 -13.70 -12.43
C ASN A 3 10.50 -13.38 -10.92
N LEU A 4 9.35 -13.31 -10.23
CA LEU A 4 9.35 -13.07 -8.79
C LEU A 4 9.40 -14.37 -7.97
N ILE A 5 8.72 -15.41 -8.44
CA ILE A 5 8.69 -16.72 -7.77
C ILE A 5 10.03 -17.46 -7.90
N PHE A 6 10.74 -17.28 -9.02
CA PHE A 6 12.07 -17.88 -9.20
C PHE A 6 13.10 -17.29 -8.22
N ARG A 7 13.04 -15.98 -7.94
CA ARG A 7 13.96 -15.32 -7.00
C ARG A 7 13.79 -15.74 -5.54
N MET A 8 12.62 -16.25 -5.15
CA MET A 8 12.39 -16.75 -3.79
C MET A 8 12.87 -18.19 -3.59
N SER A 9 13.06 -18.94 -4.69
CA SER A 9 13.54 -20.34 -4.64
C SER A 9 15.05 -20.46 -4.41
N ASP A 10 15.82 -19.40 -4.70
CA ASP A 10 17.28 -19.38 -4.55
C ASP A 10 17.74 -19.10 -3.11
N LEU A 11 16.83 -18.79 -2.17
CA LEU A 11 17.17 -18.52 -0.76
C LEU A 11 17.16 -19.75 0.15
N GLN A 12 16.96 -20.96 -0.40
CA GLN A 12 16.87 -22.18 0.41
C GLN A 12 17.69 -23.35 -0.15
N THR A 13 19.02 -23.22 -0.17
CA THR A 13 19.91 -24.37 0.08
C THR A 13 21.20 -23.90 0.75
N PRO A 14 21.63 -24.50 1.88
CA PRO A 14 22.95 -24.25 2.43
C PRO A 14 23.93 -25.28 1.85
N ASP A 15 24.87 -24.85 0.98
CA ASP A 15 26.25 -25.30 1.13
C ASP A 15 27.27 -24.38 0.42
N GLN A 16 28.44 -24.30 1.03
CA GLN A 16 29.50 -23.32 0.84
C GLN A 16 30.31 -23.52 -0.45
N SER A 17 30.62 -22.43 -1.17
CA SER A 17 32.02 -22.01 -1.42
C SER A 17 32.12 -20.80 -2.36
N GLY A 18 32.77 -19.73 -1.89
CA GLY A 18 33.71 -18.97 -2.73
C GLY A 18 33.23 -17.70 -3.46
N ASN A 19 33.32 -16.58 -2.73
CA ASN A 19 33.74 -15.24 -3.18
C ASN A 19 32.83 -14.33 -4.03
N SER A 20 32.74 -13.10 -3.51
CA SER A 20 32.44 -11.80 -4.12
C SER A 20 31.03 -11.53 -4.66
N SER A 21 30.18 -10.93 -3.83
CA SER A 21 30.00 -9.47 -3.83
C SER A 21 29.15 -9.09 -2.62
N ASP A 22 29.71 -8.25 -1.75
CA ASP A 22 28.91 -7.44 -0.84
C ASP A 22 27.96 -6.61 -1.69
N VAL A 23 26.68 -6.97 -1.70
CA VAL A 23 25.63 -6.17 -2.34
C VAL A 23 25.17 -5.17 -1.29
N GLU A 24 25.61 -3.93 -1.45
CA GLU A 24 25.10 -2.75 -0.76
C GLU A 24 23.62 -2.53 -1.14
N GLU A 25 22.71 -3.32 -0.55
CA GLU A 25 21.27 -3.14 -0.64
C GLU A 25 20.68 -2.01 0.24
N PRO A 26 21.29 -1.55 1.36
CA PRO A 26 20.65 -0.53 2.22
C PRO A 26 20.64 0.88 1.60
N ASP A 27 21.62 1.20 0.75
CA ASP A 27 21.73 2.54 0.14
C ASP A 27 20.62 2.82 -0.88
N THR A 28 20.17 1.78 -1.60
CA THR A 28 19.11 1.92 -2.60
C THR A 28 17.73 2.17 -1.97
N LEU A 29 17.36 1.43 -0.92
CA LEU A 29 16.11 1.62 -0.18
C LEU A 29 16.06 2.99 0.50
N SER A 30 17.18 3.41 1.08
CA SER A 30 17.28 4.72 1.72
C SER A 30 17.11 5.87 0.73
N SER A 31 17.61 5.69 -0.50
CA SER A 31 17.47 6.66 -1.59
C SER A 31 16.02 6.73 -2.09
N ILE A 32 15.35 5.58 -2.28
CA ILE A 32 13.93 5.56 -2.66
C ILE A 32 13.05 6.17 -1.57
N GLU A 33 13.33 5.87 -0.29
CA GLU A 33 12.61 6.49 0.81
C GLU A 33 12.82 8.00 0.83
N TYR A 34 14.07 8.45 0.68
CA TYR A 34 14.41 9.87 0.62
C TYR A 34 13.70 10.57 -0.54
N ASP A 35 13.75 9.99 -1.73
CA ASP A 35 13.06 10.50 -2.91
C ASP A 35 11.55 10.57 -2.68
N LEU A 36 10.93 9.51 -2.14
CA LEU A 36 9.50 9.52 -1.81
C LEU A 36 9.16 10.54 -0.73
N VAL A 37 10.03 10.79 0.24
CA VAL A 37 9.81 11.81 1.27
C VAL A 37 9.95 13.21 0.68
N GLU A 38 10.93 13.46 -0.18
CA GLU A 38 11.19 14.76 -0.79
C GLU A 38 10.28 15.08 -1.98
N LEU A 39 9.64 14.07 -2.58
CA LEU A 39 8.74 14.23 -3.72
C LEU A 39 7.62 15.24 -3.40
N GLU A 40 7.82 16.48 -3.85
CA GLU A 40 6.78 17.46 -4.06
C GLU A 40 5.97 16.99 -5.26
N GLN A 41 4.70 16.72 -5.02
CA GLN A 41 3.81 16.28 -6.09
C GLN A 41 3.33 17.49 -6.84
N GLU A 42 4.20 17.96 -7.72
CA GLU A 42 3.82 18.93 -8.73
C GLU A 42 2.84 18.24 -9.68
N THR A 43 1.55 18.48 -9.50
CA THR A 43 0.57 18.25 -10.56
C THR A 43 1.02 19.07 -11.76
N ILE A 44 1.60 18.39 -12.75
CA ILE A 44 2.03 18.99 -14.01
C ILE A 44 0.88 19.87 -14.49
N GLN A 45 1.15 21.17 -14.67
CA GLN A 45 0.19 22.19 -15.08
C GLN A 45 -0.32 21.92 -16.52
N LEU A 46 -1.10 20.86 -16.71
CA LEU A 46 -2.04 20.71 -17.82
C LEU A 46 -3.33 21.48 -17.48
N SER A 47 -3.17 22.65 -16.86
CA SER A 47 -4.21 23.54 -16.36
C SER A 47 -5.08 24.15 -17.46
N SER A 48 -4.70 23.98 -18.73
CA SER A 48 -5.47 24.50 -19.86
C SER A 48 -6.68 23.64 -20.26
N ILE A 49 -6.86 22.43 -19.67
CA ILE A 49 -7.91 21.49 -20.11
C ILE A 49 -8.81 20.99 -18.95
N ASN A 50 -8.31 20.91 -17.71
CA ASN A 50 -9.04 20.30 -16.59
C ASN A 50 -9.73 21.33 -15.68
N THR A 51 -10.83 20.93 -15.05
CA THR A 51 -11.53 21.71 -14.02
C THR A 51 -10.72 21.79 -12.72
N PRO A 52 -10.95 22.80 -11.85
CA PRO A 52 -10.25 22.91 -10.57
C PRO A 52 -10.43 21.68 -9.66
N GLU A 53 -11.62 21.08 -9.66
CA GLU A 53 -11.94 19.88 -8.88
C GLU A 53 -11.16 18.65 -9.35
N GLU A 54 -10.97 18.48 -10.67
CA GLU A 54 -10.16 17.39 -11.23
C GLU A 54 -8.67 17.54 -10.92
N VAL A 55 -8.16 18.78 -10.87
CA VAL A 55 -6.77 19.06 -10.49
C VAL A 55 -6.54 18.76 -9.00
N GLU A 56 -7.47 19.18 -8.14
CA GLU A 56 -7.43 18.87 -6.71
C GLU A 56 -7.52 17.36 -6.45
N HIS A 57 -8.46 16.67 -7.10
CA HIS A 57 -8.60 15.22 -7.02
C HIS A 57 -7.33 14.50 -7.47
N SER A 58 -6.75 14.90 -8.60
CA SER A 58 -5.49 14.32 -9.08
C SER A 58 -4.35 14.54 -8.08
N GLY A 59 -4.25 15.72 -7.48
CA GLY A 59 -3.23 16.02 -6.46
C GLY A 59 -3.40 15.18 -5.20
N GLN A 60 -4.64 15.02 -4.73
CA GLN A 60 -4.98 14.15 -3.59
C GLN A 60 -4.64 12.68 -3.89
N ILE A 61 -5.00 12.17 -5.07
CA ILE A 61 -4.69 10.80 -5.48
C ILE A 61 -3.18 10.58 -5.57
N SER A 62 -2.44 11.50 -6.19
CA SER A 62 -0.99 11.44 -6.18
C SER A 62 -0.48 11.34 -4.75
N GLN A 63 -0.98 12.17 -3.82
CA GLN A 63 -0.42 12.25 -2.47
C GLN A 63 -0.71 10.97 -1.70
N LEU A 64 -1.86 10.36 -1.97
CA LEU A 64 -2.22 9.06 -1.46
C LEU A 64 -1.28 7.95 -1.97
N TYR A 65 -0.85 7.96 -3.24
CA TYR A 65 0.16 7.03 -3.75
C TYR A 65 1.49 7.13 -3.02
N ARG A 66 1.96 8.36 -2.80
CA ARG A 66 3.22 8.60 -2.09
C ARG A 66 3.16 8.08 -0.65
N LEU A 67 2.07 8.40 0.07
CA LEU A 67 1.88 7.92 1.43
C LEU A 67 1.74 6.39 1.50
N ALA A 68 0.99 5.79 0.58
CA ALA A 68 0.87 4.33 0.48
C ALA A 68 2.22 3.66 0.18
N GLY A 69 3.04 4.26 -0.68
CA GLY A 69 4.41 3.82 -0.94
C GLY A 69 5.28 3.87 0.31
N LEU A 70 5.23 4.96 1.08
CA LEU A 70 5.97 5.08 2.34
C LEU A 70 5.50 4.06 3.39
N ILE A 71 4.18 3.83 3.50
CA ILE A 71 3.62 2.77 4.35
C ILE A 71 4.14 1.40 3.92
N TYR A 72 4.09 1.09 2.62
CA TYR A 72 4.62 -0.16 2.07
C TYR A 72 6.11 -0.35 2.38
N LEU A 73 6.94 0.67 2.17
CA LEU A 73 8.36 0.62 2.50
C LEU A 73 8.57 0.31 3.99
N GLU A 74 7.86 1.02 4.86
CA GLU A 74 8.02 0.86 6.31
C GLU A 74 7.56 -0.51 6.81
N ARG A 75 6.48 -1.04 6.22
CA ARG A 75 5.84 -2.28 6.68
C ARG A 75 6.36 -3.55 6.05
N VAL A 76 6.84 -3.47 4.81
CA VAL A 76 7.18 -4.65 4.00
C VAL A 76 8.67 -4.74 3.72
N LEU A 77 9.36 -3.60 3.57
CA LEU A 77 10.78 -3.61 3.18
C LEU A 77 11.74 -3.34 4.33
N LYS A 78 11.24 -2.96 5.52
CA LYS A 78 12.07 -2.72 6.71
C LYS A 78 11.86 -3.80 7.75
N ASP A 79 12.96 -4.36 8.24
CA ASP A 79 12.97 -5.36 9.32
C ASP A 79 12.43 -4.79 10.65
N ALA A 80 12.55 -3.47 10.86
CA ALA A 80 12.11 -2.79 12.06
C ALA A 80 11.35 -1.48 11.74
N PRO A 81 10.00 -1.50 11.69
CA PRO A 81 9.22 -0.32 11.38
C PRO A 81 9.32 0.76 12.47
N THR A 82 9.54 2.00 12.05
CA THR A 82 9.54 3.19 12.91
C THR A 82 8.11 3.65 13.14
N LYS A 83 7.54 3.25 14.29
CA LYS A 83 6.14 3.52 14.67
C LYS A 83 5.71 4.99 14.50
N GLY A 84 6.59 5.96 14.80
CA GLY A 84 6.28 7.39 14.72
C GLY A 84 6.06 7.92 13.29
N ARG A 85 6.86 7.48 12.31
CA ARG A 85 6.70 7.88 10.91
C ARG A 85 5.46 7.26 10.30
N LEU A 86 5.28 5.95 10.54
CA LEU A 86 4.13 5.21 10.07
C LEU A 86 2.81 5.84 10.57
N ALA A 87 2.69 6.10 11.87
CA ALA A 87 1.48 6.70 12.43
C ALA A 87 1.14 8.06 11.79
N ARG A 88 2.16 8.89 11.50
CA ARG A 88 1.98 10.15 10.79
C ARG A 88 1.49 9.93 9.36
N TRP A 89 2.16 9.08 8.58
CA TRP A 89 1.79 8.83 7.19
C TRP A 89 0.39 8.22 7.07
N THR A 90 0.03 7.31 7.98
CA THR A 90 -1.32 6.76 8.09
C THR A 90 -2.35 7.85 8.37
N ALA A 91 -2.11 8.73 9.35
CA ALA A 91 -3.03 9.82 9.68
C ALA A 91 -3.22 10.79 8.49
N ASP A 92 -2.12 11.17 7.83
CA ASP A 92 -2.15 12.03 6.64
C ASP A 92 -2.94 11.36 5.49
N ALA A 93 -2.79 10.04 5.30
CA ALA A 93 -3.49 9.30 4.27
C ALA A 93 -5.00 9.21 4.55
N PHE A 94 -5.40 8.93 5.79
CA PHE A 94 -6.81 8.94 6.18
C PHE A 94 -7.45 10.32 6.06
N HIS A 95 -6.68 11.39 6.29
CA HIS A 95 -7.18 12.75 6.05
C HIS A 95 -7.55 12.98 4.59
N ILE A 96 -6.71 12.50 3.65
CA ILE A 96 -6.97 12.58 2.20
C ILE A 96 -8.17 11.71 1.82
N VAL A 97 -8.23 10.45 2.30
CA VAL A 97 -9.34 9.55 1.98
C VAL A 97 -10.69 10.14 2.39
N LYS A 98 -10.76 10.84 3.53
CA LYS A 98 -11.99 11.52 3.99
C LYS A 98 -12.42 12.70 3.12
N GLN A 99 -11.53 13.25 2.30
CA GLN A 99 -11.81 14.37 1.39
C GLN A 99 -12.10 13.90 -0.03
N LEU A 100 -11.66 12.70 -0.40
CA LEU A 100 -11.92 12.11 -1.70
C LEU A 100 -13.39 11.72 -1.84
N ASP A 101 -13.96 12.04 -3.01
CA ASP A 101 -15.32 11.60 -3.38
C ASP A 101 -15.30 10.16 -3.94
N ILE A 102 -14.26 9.82 -4.70
CA ILE A 102 -13.96 8.45 -5.16
C ILE A 102 -12.46 8.20 -5.17
N CYS A 103 -12.06 6.93 -5.08
CA CYS A 103 -10.67 6.52 -5.29
C CYS A 103 -10.58 5.26 -6.16
N GLU A 104 -10.35 5.46 -7.45
CA GLU A 104 -10.29 4.38 -8.46
C GLU A 104 -8.94 3.66 -8.51
N ARG A 105 -8.08 3.88 -7.52
CA ARG A 105 -6.69 3.41 -7.47
C ARG A 105 -6.54 2.33 -6.40
N PRO A 106 -6.45 1.04 -6.78
CA PRO A 106 -6.46 -0.07 -5.83
C PRO A 106 -5.25 -0.07 -4.89
N PHE A 107 -4.06 0.18 -5.43
CA PHE A 107 -2.82 0.18 -4.65
C PHE A 107 -2.85 1.13 -3.44
N PRO A 108 -3.11 2.45 -3.61
CA PRO A 108 -3.08 3.35 -2.47
C PRO A 108 -4.17 3.04 -1.44
N ILE A 109 -5.38 2.68 -1.89
CA ILE A 109 -6.45 2.31 -0.97
C ILE A 109 -6.15 1.05 -0.19
N PHE A 110 -5.59 0.02 -0.83
CA PHE A 110 -5.24 -1.22 -0.17
C PHE A 110 -4.28 -0.98 1.01
N PHE A 111 -3.16 -0.31 0.77
CA PHE A 111 -2.14 -0.11 1.83
C PHE A 111 -2.61 0.83 2.94
N VAL A 112 -3.42 1.84 2.63
CA VAL A 112 -4.01 2.70 3.67
C VAL A 112 -5.04 1.92 4.49
N ALA A 113 -5.85 1.09 3.84
CA ALA A 113 -6.83 0.25 4.52
C ALA A 113 -6.18 -0.78 5.45
N CYS A 114 -5.06 -1.38 5.06
CA CYS A 114 -4.27 -2.29 5.91
C CYS A 114 -3.81 -1.66 7.23
N GLU A 115 -3.82 -0.33 7.34
CA GLU A 115 -3.48 0.42 8.54
C GLU A 115 -4.68 0.84 9.40
N ALA A 116 -5.91 0.52 9.00
CA ALA A 116 -7.09 0.74 9.82
C ALA A 116 -7.05 -0.14 11.08
N ARG A 117 -7.03 0.47 12.27
CA ARG A 117 -7.01 -0.23 13.57
C ARG A 117 -8.28 -0.01 14.37
N THR A 118 -9.14 0.90 13.93
CA THR A 118 -10.40 1.25 14.58
C THR A 118 -11.58 1.03 13.64
N ASP A 119 -12.76 0.81 14.20
CA ASP A 119 -13.98 0.66 13.41
C ASP A 119 -14.30 1.94 12.62
N GLU A 120 -13.97 3.11 13.18
CA GLU A 120 -14.12 4.41 12.50
C GLU A 120 -13.23 4.50 11.26
N GLU A 121 -11.98 4.05 11.33
CA GLU A 121 -11.07 4.01 10.17
C GLU A 121 -11.54 2.99 9.13
N ARG A 122 -11.98 1.80 9.57
CA ARG A 122 -12.54 0.77 8.67
C ARG A 122 -13.79 1.29 7.95
N GLN A 123 -14.66 2.00 8.66
CA GLN A 123 -15.86 2.61 8.08
C GLN A 123 -15.52 3.64 7.00
N VAL A 124 -14.48 4.47 7.19
CA VAL A 124 -14.02 5.43 6.18
C VAL A 124 -13.58 4.72 4.90
N ILE A 125 -12.86 3.61 5.02
CA ILE A 125 -12.42 2.80 3.88
C ILE A 125 -13.60 2.15 3.15
N LEU A 126 -14.52 1.54 3.89
CA LEU A 126 -15.69 0.89 3.29
C LEU A 126 -16.58 1.91 2.55
N ALA A 127 -16.75 3.11 3.11
CA ALA A 127 -17.54 4.17 2.48
C ALA A 127 -16.95 4.65 1.15
N ILE A 128 -15.62 4.85 1.07
CA ILE A 128 -14.98 5.27 -0.19
C ILE A 128 -15.00 4.13 -1.23
N LEU A 129 -14.87 2.88 -0.80
CA LEU A 129 -14.98 1.71 -1.69
C LEU A 129 -16.39 1.58 -2.27
N GLU A 130 -17.42 1.70 -1.42
CA GLU A 130 -18.82 1.66 -1.84
C GLU A 130 -19.12 2.79 -2.84
N THR A 131 -18.72 4.03 -2.52
CA THR A 131 -18.95 5.19 -3.41
C THR A 131 -18.22 5.00 -4.75
N THR A 132 -16.98 4.49 -4.72
CA THR A 132 -16.20 4.20 -5.93
C THR A 132 -16.86 3.09 -6.75
N GLN A 133 -17.36 2.03 -6.11
CA GLN A 133 -18.05 0.93 -6.80
C GLN A 133 -19.34 1.40 -7.48
N GLN A 134 -20.13 2.25 -6.82
CA GLN A 134 -21.38 2.77 -7.38
C GLN A 134 -21.14 3.63 -8.63
N ARG A 135 -19.97 4.29 -8.73
CA ARG A 135 -19.62 5.15 -9.87
C ARG A 135 -18.76 4.45 -10.92
N SER A 136 -18.08 3.37 -10.57
CA SER A 136 -17.28 2.58 -11.50
C SER A 136 -18.12 1.53 -12.24
N ILE A 137 -17.90 1.38 -13.54
CA ILE A 137 -18.61 0.42 -14.39
C ILE A 137 -18.03 -1.01 -14.24
N GLY A 138 -16.99 -1.22 -13.41
CA GLY A 138 -16.24 -2.48 -13.31
C GLY A 138 -16.36 -3.23 -11.98
N ASN A 139 -16.23 -4.56 -12.04
CA ASN A 139 -16.27 -5.46 -10.87
C ASN A 139 -15.01 -5.41 -9.96
N GLY A 140 -13.95 -4.71 -10.38
CA GLY A 140 -12.65 -4.74 -9.68
C GLY A 140 -12.68 -4.17 -8.26
N SER A 141 -13.61 -3.24 -7.98
CA SER A 141 -13.80 -2.66 -6.64
C SER A 141 -14.34 -3.68 -5.62
N CYS A 142 -15.12 -4.67 -6.06
CA CYS A 142 -15.64 -5.74 -5.19
C CYS A 142 -14.51 -6.64 -4.66
N LEU A 143 -13.56 -7.00 -5.54
CA LEU A 143 -12.43 -7.86 -5.17
C LEU A 143 -11.46 -7.15 -4.22
N LEU A 144 -11.21 -5.86 -4.43
CA LEU A 144 -10.37 -5.07 -3.53
C LEU A 144 -10.94 -5.03 -2.11
N GLN A 145 -12.25 -4.82 -1.96
CA GLN A 145 -12.90 -4.84 -0.65
C GLN A 145 -12.72 -6.18 0.06
N GLN A 146 -12.91 -7.30 -0.66
CA GLN A 146 -12.72 -8.64 -0.09
C GLN A 146 -11.27 -8.87 0.39
N MET A 147 -10.28 -8.38 -0.35
CA MET A 147 -8.88 -8.46 0.07
C MET A 147 -8.62 -7.66 1.34
N ILE A 148 -9.17 -6.45 1.44
CA ILE A 148 -9.02 -5.57 2.60
C ILE A 148 -9.66 -6.22 3.84
N GLU A 149 -10.88 -6.72 3.70
CA GLU A 149 -11.59 -7.39 4.79
C GLU A 149 -10.84 -8.66 5.23
N SER A 150 -10.31 -9.45 4.29
CA SER A 150 -9.46 -10.60 4.61
C SER A 150 -8.21 -10.18 5.39
N MET A 151 -7.53 -9.09 4.98
CA MET A 151 -6.37 -8.58 5.71
C MET A 151 -6.73 -8.18 7.14
N TRP A 152 -7.87 -7.51 7.34
CA TRP A 152 -8.34 -7.15 8.68
C TRP A 152 -8.63 -8.38 9.53
N VAL A 153 -9.25 -9.41 8.96
CA VAL A 153 -9.48 -10.68 9.66
C VAL A 153 -8.14 -11.31 10.08
N GLN A 154 -7.15 -11.36 9.20
CA GLN A 154 -5.83 -11.90 9.55
C GLN A 154 -5.19 -11.08 10.68
N GLN A 155 -5.23 -9.74 10.60
CA GLN A 155 -4.68 -8.85 11.61
C GLN A 155 -5.39 -8.96 12.97
N ASP A 156 -6.71 -9.09 12.97
CA ASP A 156 -7.51 -9.25 14.19
C ASP A 156 -7.20 -10.60 14.86
N LEU A 157 -7.10 -11.68 14.08
CA LEU A 157 -6.69 -13.00 14.57
C LEU A 157 -5.27 -13.00 15.16
N ALA A 158 -4.34 -12.29 14.53
CA ALA A 158 -2.98 -12.16 15.03
C ALA A 158 -2.84 -11.23 16.24
N SER A 159 -3.80 -10.33 16.47
CA SER A 159 -3.82 -9.54 17.70
C SER A 159 -4.09 -10.41 18.93
N ASP A 160 -4.68 -11.59 18.74
CA ASP A 160 -4.97 -12.59 19.78
C ASP A 160 -3.83 -13.62 19.98
N SER A 161 -2.84 -13.68 19.08
CA SER A 161 -1.68 -14.59 19.16
C SER A 161 -0.38 -13.85 18.87
N GLU A 162 0.55 -13.80 19.83
CA GLU A 162 1.81 -13.05 19.69
C GLU A 162 2.50 -13.28 18.33
N GLU A 163 2.66 -12.19 17.58
CA GLU A 163 3.51 -12.02 16.39
C GLU A 163 3.13 -12.82 15.14
N MET A 164 2.06 -12.43 14.45
CA MET A 164 2.07 -12.57 12.98
C MET A 164 2.72 -11.34 12.36
N ASP A 165 3.75 -11.55 11.54
CA ASP A 165 4.40 -10.49 10.79
C ASP A 165 3.41 -9.88 9.78
N TYR A 166 3.47 -8.56 9.59
CA TYR A 166 2.63 -7.84 8.63
C TYR A 166 2.78 -8.44 7.22
N VAL A 167 3.99 -8.89 6.89
CA VAL A 167 4.32 -9.54 5.63
C VAL A 167 3.63 -10.91 5.51
N ASP A 168 3.52 -11.67 6.60
CA ASP A 168 2.82 -12.96 6.61
C ASP A 168 1.31 -12.78 6.38
N ALA A 169 0.71 -11.80 7.06
CA ALA A 169 -0.69 -11.41 6.86
C ALA A 169 -0.98 -11.02 5.41
N LEU A 170 -0.07 -10.23 4.83
CA LEU A 170 -0.14 -9.77 3.45
C LEU A 170 0.00 -10.96 2.48
N ASN A 171 0.97 -11.84 2.69
CA ASN A 171 1.19 -13.03 1.87
C ASN A 171 0.00 -13.99 1.92
N ALA A 172 -0.58 -14.21 3.11
CA ALA A 172 -1.78 -15.04 3.26
C ALA A 172 -2.98 -14.46 2.51
N THR A 173 -3.19 -13.14 2.61
CA THR A 173 -4.27 -12.43 1.91
C THR A 173 -4.06 -12.47 0.39
N ILE A 174 -2.84 -12.23 -0.09
CA ILE A 174 -2.52 -12.31 -1.53
C ILE A 174 -2.69 -13.73 -2.05
N SER A 175 -2.23 -14.74 -1.30
CA SER A 175 -2.28 -16.15 -1.73
C SER A 175 -3.71 -16.72 -1.74
N SER A 176 -4.60 -16.16 -0.92
CA SER A 176 -6.02 -16.54 -0.87
C SER A 176 -6.90 -15.72 -1.80
N SER A 177 -6.37 -14.65 -2.40
CA SER A 177 -7.07 -13.80 -3.36
C SER A 177 -6.77 -14.23 -4.81
N GLU A 178 -7.80 -14.21 -5.67
CA GLU A 178 -7.62 -14.38 -7.12
C GLU A 178 -7.08 -13.12 -7.82
N LEU A 179 -6.95 -12.00 -7.10
CA LEU A 179 -6.54 -10.71 -7.65
C LEU A 179 -5.33 -10.14 -6.88
N LEU A 180 -4.33 -9.65 -7.60
CA LEU A 180 -3.27 -8.82 -7.04
C LEU A 180 -3.72 -7.35 -7.09
N PRO A 181 -3.47 -6.54 -6.02
CA PRO A 181 -3.71 -5.11 -6.11
C PRO A 181 -2.84 -4.58 -7.25
N THR A 182 -3.49 -4.12 -8.32
CA THR A 182 -2.79 -3.65 -9.51
C THR A 182 -2.20 -2.28 -9.22
N LEU A 183 -0.96 -2.05 -9.68
CA LEU A 183 -0.24 -0.77 -9.52
C LEU A 183 -0.72 0.34 -10.48
N ALA A 184 -1.77 0.09 -11.26
CA ALA A 184 -2.25 0.97 -12.33
C ALA A 184 -3.00 2.21 -11.81
#